data_AF-T1BFF9-F1
#
_entry.id   AF-T1BFF9-F1
#
_cell.length_a   1.000
_cell.length_b   1.000
_cell.length_c   1.000
_cell.angle_alpha   90.00
_cell.angle_beta   90.00
_cell.angle_gamma   90.00
#
_symmetry.space_group_name_H-M   'P 1'
#
loop_
_entity.id
_entity.type
_entity.pdbx_description
1 polymer ?
#
loop_
_entity_poly.entity_id
_entity_poly.type
_entity_poly.pdbx_seq_one_letter_code
_entity_poly.pdbx_strand_id
1 'polypeptide(L)'
;FELPMAIGILLASGQLAAQPAATACEVYGELGLGAEIRPVRGILLAAAHAGRAGHELIVPAANLEEALIAGTPVRSASHLREVCAHWSGGHSLPLHRGSRPQGSGRRIGRICAMCAASCAPSGRS
;
A
#
# COMPACT_ATOMS: atom_id res chain seq x y z
N PHE A 1 2.69 14.16 3.64
CA PHE A 1 3.31 13.03 2.91
C PHE A 1 4.21 13.59 1.82
N GLU A 2 5.52 13.47 1.98
CA GLU A 2 6.50 13.98 1.00
C GLU A 2 7.00 12.87 0.07
N LEU A 3 6.98 11.61 0.52
CA LEU A 3 7.44 10.48 -0.29
C LEU A 3 6.65 10.32 -1.61
N PRO A 4 5.30 10.35 -1.63
CA PRO A 4 4.55 10.24 -2.89
C PRO A 4 4.81 11.41 -3.84
N MET A 5 5.04 12.61 -3.29
CA MET A 5 5.37 13.80 -4.07
C MET A 5 6.75 13.67 -4.71
N ALA A 6 7.76 13.24 -3.94
CA ALA A 6 9.11 13.00 -4.45
C ALA A 6 9.10 11.94 -5.57
N ILE A 7 8.35 10.85 -5.38
CA ILE A 7 8.17 9.82 -6.41
C ILE A 7 7.52 10.39 -7.66
N GLY A 8 6.43 11.16 -7.52
CA GLY A 8 5.76 11.80 -8.64
C GLY A 8 6.71 12.71 -9.44
N ILE A 9 7.56 13.48 -8.76
CA ILE A 9 8.58 14.33 -9.39
C ILE A 9 9.60 13.47 -10.16
N LEU A 10 10.12 12.40 -9.54
CA LEU A 10 11.10 11.51 -10.19
C LEU A 10 10.55 10.79 -11.42
N LEU A 11 9.27 10.39 -11.38
CA LEU A 11 8.58 9.81 -12.52
C LEU A 11 8.38 10.83 -13.63
N ALA A 12 7.92 12.04 -13.29
CA ALA A 12 7.67 13.11 -14.25
C ALA A 12 8.95 13.63 -14.91
N SER A 13 10.08 13.63 -14.18
CA SER A 13 11.39 14.04 -14.69
C SER A 13 12.11 12.94 -15.48
N GLY A 14 11.58 11.72 -15.50
CA GLY A 14 12.22 10.56 -16.14
C GLY A 14 13.42 10.02 -15.36
N GLN A 15 13.65 10.46 -14.12
CA GLN A 15 14.70 9.94 -13.24
C GLN A 15 14.34 8.57 -12.64
N LEU A 16 13.06 8.19 -12.70
CA LEU A 16 12.56 6.88 -12.31
C LEU A 16 11.70 6.31 -13.44
N ALA A 17 12.03 5.11 -13.90
CA ALA A 17 11.23 4.41 -14.90
C ALA A 17 10.01 3.76 -14.22
N ALA A 18 8.80 4.15 -14.60
CA ALA A 18 7.60 3.47 -14.18
C ALA A 18 7.53 2.09 -14.83
N GLN A 19 7.69 1.01 -14.05
CA GLN A 19 7.23 -0.30 -14.52
C GLN A 19 5.69 -0.39 -14.44
N PRO A 20 5.04 -1.25 -15.25
CA PRO A 20 3.58 -1.44 -15.21
C PRO A 20 3.05 -1.72 -13.79
N ALA A 21 3.86 -2.37 -12.94
CA ALA A 21 3.57 -2.62 -11.53
C ALA A 21 3.35 -1.34 -10.69
N ALA A 22 3.84 -0.18 -11.12
CA ALA A 22 3.64 1.10 -10.44
C ALA A 22 2.19 1.63 -10.56
N THR A 23 1.41 1.15 -11.54
CA THR A 23 0.04 1.67 -11.79
C THR A 23 -0.99 1.22 -10.75
N ALA A 24 -0.70 0.15 -9.99
CA ALA A 24 -1.55 -0.36 -8.91
C ALA A 24 -0.81 -0.43 -7.57
N CYS A 25 0.13 0.50 -7.34
CA CYS A 25 0.91 0.57 -6.11
C CYS A 25 0.62 1.87 -5.37
N GLU A 26 0.23 1.78 -4.10
CA GLU A 26 0.11 2.92 -3.20
C GLU A 26 1.37 3.05 -2.35
N VAL A 27 1.86 4.28 -2.18
CA VAL A 27 3.05 4.57 -1.37
C VAL A 27 2.71 5.53 -0.26
N TYR A 28 3.18 5.21 0.94
CA TYR A 28 2.96 5.99 2.15
C TYR A 28 4.29 6.34 2.81
N GLY A 29 4.39 7.55 3.35
CA GLY A 29 5.58 8.00 4.08
C GLY A 29 5.81 9.50 4.02
N GLU A 30 6.60 9.97 4.97
CA GLU A 30 7.25 11.27 4.92
C GLU A 30 8.72 11.08 4.52
N LEU A 31 9.33 12.12 3.96
CA LEU A 31 10.69 12.02 3.44
C LEU A 31 11.56 13.02 4.18
N GLY A 32 12.58 12.54 4.87
CA GLY A 32 13.56 13.43 5.49
C GLY A 32 14.59 13.97 4.49
N LEU A 33 15.43 14.90 4.94
CA LEU A 33 16.41 15.59 4.09
C LEU A 33 17.49 14.64 3.55
N GLY A 34 17.82 13.57 4.28
CA GLY A 34 18.72 12.51 3.83
C GLY A 34 18.03 11.47 2.95
N ALA A 35 16.75 11.70 2.59
CA ALA A 35 15.88 10.77 1.89
C ALA A 35 15.55 9.48 2.68
N GLU A 36 15.67 9.53 4.01
CA GLU A 36 15.07 8.56 4.93
C GLU A 36 13.55 8.63 4.88
N ILE A 37 12.91 7.46 4.93
CA ILE A 37 11.44 7.36 4.93
C ILE A 37 10.95 7.31 6.37
N ARG A 38 10.16 8.31 6.74
CA ARG A 38 9.63 8.49 8.10
C ARG A 38 8.21 7.92 8.22
N PRO A 39 7.86 7.37 9.40
CA PRO A 39 6.55 6.78 9.63
C PRO A 39 5.44 7.82 9.57
N VAL A 40 4.25 7.32 9.25
CA VAL A 40 3.00 8.10 9.18
C VAL A 40 1.93 7.45 10.05
N ARG A 41 0.94 8.24 10.46
CA ARG A 41 -0.19 7.74 11.26
C ARG A 41 -1.28 7.17 10.36
N GLY A 42 -2.04 6.20 10.89
CA GLY A 42 -3.23 5.66 10.22
C GLY A 42 -2.92 4.67 9.10
N ILE A 43 -1.73 4.06 9.12
CA ILE A 43 -1.33 3.13 8.05
C ILE A 43 -2.20 1.87 8.04
N LEU A 44 -2.74 1.44 9.20
CA LEU A 44 -3.66 0.30 9.24
C LEU A 44 -4.89 0.50 8.34
N LEU A 45 -5.53 1.67 8.44
CA LEU A 45 -6.73 1.99 7.67
C LEU A 45 -6.41 2.12 6.18
N ALA A 46 -5.28 2.75 5.86
CA ALA A 46 -4.78 2.86 4.49
C ALA A 46 -4.50 1.48 3.88
N ALA A 47 -3.79 0.60 4.61
CA ALA A 47 -3.49 -0.76 4.18
C ALA A 47 -4.76 -1.60 3.99
N ALA A 48 -5.76 -1.44 4.85
CA ALA A 48 -7.04 -2.12 4.71
C ALA A 48 -7.82 -1.62 3.47
N HIS A 49 -7.75 -0.32 3.16
CA HIS A 49 -8.36 0.23 1.96
C HIS A 49 -7.69 -0.31 0.69
N ALA A 50 -6.37 -0.20 0.60
CA ALA A 50 -5.59 -0.68 -0.53
C ALA A 50 -5.78 -2.17 -0.79
N GLY A 51 -5.84 -2.99 0.28
CA GLY A 51 -6.14 -4.41 0.17
C GLY A 51 -7.52 -4.71 -0.44
N ARG A 52 -8.53 -3.88 -0.14
CA ARG A 52 -9.87 -3.99 -0.76
C ARG A 52 -9.87 -3.54 -2.22
N ALA A 53 -9.00 -2.59 -2.59
CA ALA A 53 -8.83 -2.12 -3.96
C ALA A 53 -7.94 -3.05 -4.80
N GLY A 54 -7.25 -4.01 -4.17
CA GLY A 54 -6.30 -4.90 -4.84
C GLY A 54 -4.98 -4.22 -5.20
N HIS A 55 -4.65 -3.12 -4.52
CA HIS A 55 -3.41 -2.39 -4.72
C HIS A 55 -2.27 -2.96 -3.86
N GLU A 56 -1.07 -2.95 -4.41
CA GLU A 56 0.16 -3.23 -3.66
C GLU A 56 0.52 -2.02 -2.78
N LEU A 57 1.18 -2.26 -1.65
CA LEU A 57 1.55 -1.23 -0.69
C LEU A 57 3.06 -1.13 -0.51
N ILE A 58 3.58 0.08 -0.52
CA ILE A 58 4.91 0.40 0.02
C ILE A 58 4.74 1.37 1.21
N VAL A 59 5.25 0.99 2.37
CA VAL A 59 5.15 1.77 3.61
C VAL A 59 6.51 2.00 4.26
N PRO A 60 6.64 2.94 5.20
CA PRO A 60 7.84 3.09 6.00
C PRO A 60 8.12 1.80 6.79
N ALA A 61 9.39 1.40 6.94
CA ALA A 61 9.73 0.20 7.71
C ALA A 61 9.16 0.20 9.14
N ALA A 62 9.15 1.37 9.79
CA ALA A 62 8.56 1.54 11.13
C ALA A 62 7.02 1.35 11.17
N ASN A 63 6.33 1.38 10.03
CA ASN A 63 4.89 1.15 9.92
C ASN A 63 4.53 -0.28 9.50
N LEU A 64 5.52 -1.14 9.22
CA LEU A 64 5.29 -2.47 8.64
C LEU A 64 4.35 -3.32 9.49
N GLU A 65 4.63 -3.43 10.80
CA GLU A 65 3.81 -4.24 11.71
C GLU A 65 2.35 -3.79 11.75
N GLU A 66 2.10 -2.48 11.77
CA GLU A 66 0.74 -1.94 11.75
C GLU A 66 0.04 -2.22 10.41
N ALA A 67 0.75 -2.11 9.29
CA ALA A 67 0.20 -2.43 7.97
C ALA A 67 -0.13 -3.93 7.82
N LEU A 68 0.67 -4.82 8.42
CA LEU A 68 0.46 -6.27 8.35
C LEU A 68 -0.83 -6.73 9.02
N ILE A 69 -1.32 -6.00 10.04
CA ILE A 69 -2.60 -6.29 10.70
C ILE A 69 -3.77 -6.27 9.70
N ALA A 70 -3.68 -5.46 8.63
CA ALA A 70 -4.71 -5.41 7.59
C ALA A 70 -4.82 -6.71 6.76
N GLY A 71 -3.80 -7.57 6.78
CA GLY A 71 -3.72 -8.77 5.94
C GLY A 71 -3.45 -8.47 4.45
N THR A 72 -3.10 -7.23 4.12
CA THR A 72 -2.73 -6.80 2.76
C THR A 72 -1.25 -7.11 2.50
N PRO A 73 -0.87 -7.60 1.29
CA PRO A 73 0.53 -7.70 0.91
C PRO A 73 1.20 -6.32 0.96
N VAL A 74 2.28 -6.22 1.72
CA VAL A 74 2.96 -4.95 1.98
C VAL A 74 4.47 -5.10 1.84
N ARG A 75 5.09 -4.13 1.18
CA ARG A 75 6.53 -3.94 1.16
C ARG A 75 6.88 -2.78 2.08
N SER A 76 8.08 -2.84 2.64
CA SER A 76 8.61 -1.78 3.50
C SER A 76 9.90 -1.21 2.94
N ALA A 77 10.10 0.09 3.07
CA ALA A 77 11.35 0.76 2.75
C ALA A 77 11.76 1.71 3.87
N SER A 78 13.07 1.84 4.10
CA SER A 78 13.64 2.81 5.05
C SER A 78 14.20 4.05 4.37
N HIS A 79 14.39 3.98 3.05
CA HIS A 79 15.03 5.05 2.28
C HIS A 79 14.51 5.12 0.85
N LEU A 80 14.42 6.32 0.28
CA LEU A 80 13.90 6.54 -1.09
C LEU A 80 14.60 5.69 -2.16
N ARG A 81 15.92 5.51 -2.04
CA ARG A 81 16.72 4.71 -3.00
C ARG A 81 16.23 3.27 -3.11
N GLU A 82 15.68 2.70 -2.03
CA GLU A 82 15.18 1.31 -2.03
C GLU A 82 13.91 1.20 -2.86
N VAL A 83 13.03 2.20 -2.75
CA VAL A 83 11.81 2.33 -3.58
C VAL A 83 12.19 2.49 -5.06
N CYS A 84 13.14 3.37 -5.36
CA CYS A 84 13.63 3.56 -6.73
C CYS A 84 14.26 2.28 -7.29
N ALA A 85 15.11 1.59 -6.51
CA ALA A 85 15.73 0.34 -6.94
C ALA A 85 14.70 -0.77 -7.21
N HIS A 86 13.61 -0.80 -6.43
CA HIS A 86 12.50 -1.72 -6.63
C HIS A 86 11.80 -1.51 -7.97
N TRP A 87 11.44 -0.27 -8.29
CA TRP A 87 10.74 0.01 -9.55
C TRP A 87 11.64 -0.01 -10.78
N SER A 88 12.92 0.30 -10.63
CA SER A 88 13.89 0.14 -11.73
C SER A 88 14.29 -1.32 -11.98
N GLY A 89 13.82 -2.27 -11.16
CA GLY A 89 14.16 -3.70 -11.28
C GLY A 89 15.56 -4.07 -10.78
N GLY A 90 16.28 -3.14 -10.15
CA GLY A 90 17.64 -3.36 -9.65
C GLY A 90 17.68 -4.13 -8.32
N HIS A 91 16.67 -3.97 -7.46
CA HIS A 91 16.55 -4.72 -6.21
C HIS A 91 15.09 -4.76 -5.74
N SER A 92 14.51 -5.95 -5.61
CA SER A 92 13.12 -6.07 -5.17
C SER A 92 13.00 -5.95 -3.65
N LEU A 93 12.19 -4.99 -3.19
CA LEU A 93 11.84 -4.87 -1.77
C LEU A 93 11.16 -6.16 -1.26
N PRO A 94 11.42 -6.63 -0.03
CA PRO A 94 10.76 -7.82 0.48
C PRO A 94 9.24 -7.65 0.58
N LEU A 95 8.50 -8.67 0.12
CA LEU A 95 7.04 -8.71 0.24
C LEU A 95 6.65 -9.43 1.52
N HIS A 96 5.93 -8.74 2.40
CA HIS A 96 5.43 -9.27 3.66
C HIS A 96 3.91 -9.49 3.56
N ARG A 97 3.43 -10.53 4.24
CA ARG A 97 2.00 -10.83 4.34
C ARG A 97 1.67 -11.10 5.79
N GLY A 98 0.71 -10.35 6.34
CA GLY A 98 0.23 -10.60 7.69
C GLY A 98 -0.52 -11.92 7.75
N SER A 99 -0.44 -12.62 8.88
CA SER A 99 -1.42 -13.65 9.19
C SER A 99 -2.75 -12.92 9.40
N ARG A 100 -3.67 -13.01 8.43
CA ARG A 100 -5.04 -12.53 8.63
C ARG A 100 -5.52 -13.15 9.94
N PRO A 101 -5.99 -12.38 10.94
CA PRO A 101 -6.53 -12.98 12.15
C PRO A 101 -7.66 -13.91 11.69
N GLN A 102 -7.43 -15.22 11.81
CA GLN A 102 -8.42 -16.21 11.47
C GLN A 102 -9.51 -16.05 12.52
N GLY A 103 -10.50 -15.23 12.20
CA GLY A 103 -11.71 -15.14 13.00
C GLY A 103 -12.31 -16.54 13.05
N SER A 104 -12.12 -17.26 14.16
CA SER A 104 -12.87 -18.48 14.42
C SER A 104 -14.34 -18.09 14.28
N GLY A 105 -15.04 -18.72 13.35
CA GLY A 105 -16.40 -18.37 12.97
C GLY A 105 -17.35 -18.40 14.15
N ARG A 106 -17.50 -17.28 14.85
CA ARG A 106 -18.65 -17.01 15.70
C ARG A 106 -19.57 -16.16 14.87
N ARG A 107 -20.62 -16.81 14.35
CA ARG A 107 -21.71 -16.21 13.57
C ARG A 107 -22.21 -14.92 14.22
N ILE A 108 -21.69 -13.76 13.80
CA ILE A 108 -22.41 -12.49 13.85
C ILE A 108 -23.20 -12.38 12.54
N GLY A 109 -24.01 -13.40 12.28
CA GLY A 109 -24.95 -13.41 11.17
C GLY A 109 -26.12 -12.54 11.55
N ARG A 110 -26.09 -11.25 11.17
CA ARG A 110 -27.28 -10.46 10.79
C ARG A 110 -27.07 -8.99 10.43
N ILE A 111 -25.88 -8.40 10.61
CA ILE A 111 -25.70 -6.96 10.34
C ILE A 111 -25.05 -6.66 8.97
N CYS A 112 -24.32 -7.60 8.37
CA CYS A 112 -23.58 -7.33 7.12
C CYS A 112 -24.40 -7.47 5.81
N ALA A 113 -25.63 -8.00 5.86
CA ALA A 113 -26.42 -8.27 4.64
C ALA A 113 -27.08 -7.03 4.01
N MET A 114 -27.02 -5.84 4.63
CA MET A 114 -27.62 -4.61 4.06
C MET A 114 -26.66 -3.72 3.27
N CYS A 115 -25.35 -3.96 3.31
CA CYS A 115 -24.39 -3.10 2.59
C CYS A 115 -23.98 -3.64 1.20
N ALA A 116 -24.25 -4.92 0.91
CA ALA A 116 -23.87 -5.57 -0.35
C ALA A 116 -24.90 -5.38 -1.49
N ALA A 117 -26.10 -4.85 -1.22
CA ALA A 117 -27.18 -4.76 -2.20
C ALA A 117 -27.21 -3.45 -3.03
N SER A 118 -26.32 -2.48 -2.79
CA SER A 118 -26.39 -1.15 -3.44
C SER A 118 -25.22 -0.82 -4.39
N CYS A 119 -24.30 -1.76 -4.65
CA CYS A 119 -23.21 -1.56 -5.61
C CYS A 119 -23.29 -2.59 -6.75
N ALA A 120 -24.28 -2.43 -7.63
CA ALA A 120 -24.25 -3.00 -8.97
C ALA A 120 -24.37 -1.85 -9.98
N PRO A 121 -23.36 -1.57 -10.81
CA PRO A 121 -23.50 -0.60 -11.89
C PRO A 121 -24.30 -1.23 -13.03
N SER A 122 -25.57 -0.84 -13.17
CA SER A 122 -26.36 -1.06 -14.38
C SER A 122 -25.95 -0.02 -15.44
N GLY A 123 -25.42 -0.46 -16.58
CA GLY A 123 -25.22 0.42 -17.72
C GLY A 123 -24.30 -0.14 -18.79
N ARG A 124 -24.84 -1.02 -19.64
CA ARG A 124 -24.29 -1.30 -20.96
C ARG A 124 -25.44 -1.28 -21.97
N SER A 125 -25.17 -0.62 -23.11
CA SER A 125 -25.91 -0.55 -24.38
C SER A 125 -27.09 0.41 -24.47
#